data_AF-A0A371Q9L8-F1
#
_entry.id   AF-A0A371Q9L8-F1
#
_cell.length_a   1.000
_cell.length_b   1.000
_cell.length_c   1.000
_cell.angle_alpha   90.00
_cell.angle_beta   90.00
_cell.angle_gamma   90.00
#
_symmetry.space_group_name_H-M   'P 1'
#
loop_
_entity.id
_entity.type
_entity.pdbx_description
1 polymer ?
#
loop_
_entity_poly.entity_id
_entity_poly.type
_entity_poly.pdbx_seq_one_letter_code
_entity_poly.pdbx_strand_id
1 'polypeptide(L)'
;MGDGIVVQAAVGARVEHNLVDGFNTRSGGYNAGIWAWNSDRVLYQFNEVTGGHGTRDSMAYNIDGGNNGNVYQYNYSHDNEGGFLLICNGEGMVSDRNSVRYNVSVNDRNTSAPYGVISVVCGPGTPHAGAQQHRRHQRPGHGHGQQQRARRCHLP
;
A
#
# COMPACT_ATOMS: atom_id res chain seq x y z
N MET A 1 9.88 6.54 -12.03
CA MET A 1 8.56 5.91 -12.02
C MET A 1 8.39 5.30 -10.65
N GLY A 2 7.37 5.77 -9.92
CA GLY A 2 7.05 5.38 -8.54
C GLY A 2 5.86 4.41 -8.55
N ASP A 3 4.85 4.70 -7.75
CA ASP A 3 3.58 3.95 -7.71
C ASP A 3 2.83 3.93 -9.05
N GLY A 4 1.94 2.95 -9.22
CA GLY A 4 1.00 2.88 -10.34
C GLY A 4 -0.23 3.77 -10.11
N ILE A 5 -1.19 3.30 -9.32
CA ILE A 5 -2.43 4.01 -8.95
C ILE A 5 -2.52 4.12 -7.43
N VAL A 6 -2.75 5.35 -6.94
CA VAL A 6 -2.89 5.63 -5.51
C VAL A 6 -4.17 6.39 -5.24
N VAL A 7 -5.03 5.81 -4.40
CA VAL A 7 -6.21 6.50 -3.85
C VAL A 7 -5.82 7.16 -2.53
N GLN A 8 -6.12 8.45 -2.35
CA GLN A 8 -5.77 9.17 -1.13
C GLN A 8 -6.98 9.88 -0.54
N ALA A 9 -7.18 9.72 0.77
CA ALA A 9 -8.21 10.44 1.55
C ALA A 9 -9.62 10.36 0.92
N ALA A 10 -9.98 9.18 0.40
CA ALA A 10 -11.24 8.98 -0.31
C ALA A 10 -12.19 8.05 0.45
N VAL A 11 -13.48 8.17 0.15
CA VAL A 11 -14.52 7.29 0.68
C VAL A 11 -15.35 6.73 -0.47
N GLY A 12 -15.44 5.39 -0.56
CA GLY A 12 -16.27 4.72 -1.57
C GLY A 12 -15.74 4.79 -3.00
N ALA A 13 -14.45 5.09 -3.18
CA ALA A 13 -13.83 5.11 -4.50
C ALA A 13 -13.87 3.71 -5.17
N ARG A 14 -13.87 3.68 -6.50
CA ARG A 14 -13.80 2.45 -7.29
C ARG A 14 -12.59 2.52 -8.22
N VAL A 15 -11.74 1.51 -8.15
CA VAL A 15 -10.59 1.32 -9.02
C VAL A 15 -10.80 0.01 -9.75
N GLU A 16 -11.21 0.09 -11.01
CA GLU A 16 -11.61 -1.09 -11.77
C GLU A 16 -11.25 -1.02 -13.24
N HIS A 17 -11.03 -2.19 -13.85
CA HIS A 17 -10.69 -2.35 -15.27
C HIS A 17 -9.43 -1.59 -15.71
N ASN A 18 -8.43 -1.51 -14.84
CA ASN A 18 -7.14 -0.89 -15.14
C ASN A 18 -6.09 -1.97 -15.44
N LEU A 19 -5.19 -1.67 -16.38
CA LEU A 19 -3.91 -2.34 -16.53
C LEU A 19 -2.81 -1.44 -15.98
N VAL A 20 -2.07 -1.93 -14.98
CA VAL A 20 -0.82 -1.32 -14.52
C VAL A 20 0.31 -2.23 -14.95
N ASP A 21 1.08 -1.77 -15.95
CA ASP A 21 2.25 -2.47 -16.47
C ASP A 21 3.49 -1.60 -16.29
N GLY A 22 4.41 -2.05 -15.42
CA GLY A 22 5.68 -1.39 -15.18
C GLY A 22 5.60 -0.26 -14.14
N PHE A 23 5.82 -0.61 -12.87
CA PHE A 23 5.92 0.35 -11.76
C PHE A 23 7.20 0.15 -10.95
N ASN A 24 7.57 1.17 -10.16
CA ASN A 24 8.84 1.24 -9.41
C ASN A 24 10.14 1.12 -10.26
N THR A 25 10.05 1.09 -11.60
CA THR A 25 11.17 0.82 -12.53
C THR A 25 12.34 1.79 -12.45
N ARG A 26 12.17 2.97 -11.83
CA ARG A 26 13.24 3.98 -11.70
C ARG A 26 13.34 4.62 -10.32
N SER A 27 12.50 4.24 -9.34
CA SER A 27 12.53 4.89 -8.03
C SER A 27 13.52 4.22 -7.08
N GLY A 28 13.70 2.90 -7.14
CA GLY A 28 14.50 2.13 -6.16
C GLY A 28 14.01 2.28 -4.70
N GLY A 29 12.80 2.83 -4.55
CA GLY A 29 12.15 3.18 -3.30
C GLY A 29 10.94 2.30 -3.05
N TYR A 30 10.08 2.73 -2.14
CA TYR A 30 8.92 1.97 -1.68
C TYR A 30 7.72 2.43 -2.49
N ASN A 31 7.29 1.58 -3.42
CA ASN A 31 6.17 1.87 -4.32
C ASN A 31 5.41 0.58 -4.60
N ALA A 32 4.10 0.68 -4.83
CA ALA A 32 3.24 -0.45 -5.18
C ALA A 32 2.44 -0.18 -6.46
N GLY A 33 1.85 -1.24 -7.01
CA GLY A 33 1.04 -1.18 -8.22
C GLY A 33 -0.24 -0.38 -7.99
N ILE A 34 -1.17 -0.91 -7.19
CA ILE A 34 -2.45 -0.28 -6.87
C ILE A 34 -2.71 -0.33 -5.36
N TRP A 35 -2.96 0.82 -4.74
CA TRP A 35 -3.19 0.89 -3.30
C TRP A 35 -3.90 2.18 -2.84
N ALA A 36 -4.18 2.28 -1.54
CA ALA A 36 -4.71 3.48 -0.91
C ALA A 36 -3.89 3.95 0.30
N TRP A 37 -3.95 5.25 0.56
CA TRP A 37 -3.62 5.84 1.84
C TRP A 37 -4.85 6.50 2.47
N ASN A 38 -5.09 6.22 3.76
CA ASN A 38 -6.13 6.85 4.57
C ASN A 38 -7.50 6.89 3.88
N SER A 39 -7.96 5.76 3.33
CA SER A 39 -9.20 5.70 2.54
C SER A 39 -10.13 4.59 3.00
N ASP A 40 -11.43 4.87 2.94
CA ASP A 40 -12.47 3.99 3.45
C ASP A 40 -13.37 3.43 2.34
N ARG A 41 -13.72 2.14 2.44
CA ARG A 41 -14.67 1.46 1.55
C ARG A 41 -14.30 1.56 0.08
N VAL A 42 -13.01 1.60 -0.24
CA VAL A 42 -12.53 1.56 -1.62
C VAL A 42 -12.69 0.15 -2.19
N LEU A 43 -13.23 0.05 -3.40
CA LEU A 43 -13.39 -1.21 -4.13
C LEU A 43 -12.37 -1.29 -5.27
N TYR A 44 -11.47 -2.25 -5.17
CA TYR A 44 -10.49 -2.60 -6.20
C TYR A 44 -10.93 -3.89 -6.89
N GLN A 45 -11.35 -3.82 -8.14
CA GLN A 45 -11.82 -5.01 -8.85
C GLN A 45 -11.53 -5.05 -10.35
N PHE A 46 -11.31 -6.24 -10.89
CA PHE A 46 -11.06 -6.43 -12.33
C PHE A 46 -9.84 -5.65 -12.85
N ASN A 47 -8.84 -5.43 -12.00
CA ASN A 47 -7.57 -4.83 -12.41
C ASN A 47 -6.55 -5.92 -12.75
N GLU A 48 -5.62 -5.57 -13.63
CA GLU A 48 -4.43 -6.36 -13.98
C GLU A 48 -3.19 -5.57 -13.57
N VAL A 49 -2.27 -6.19 -12.83
CA VAL A 49 -1.06 -5.53 -12.32
C VAL A 49 0.17 -6.40 -12.57
N THR A 50 1.12 -5.85 -13.33
CA THR A 50 2.35 -6.54 -13.73
C THR A 50 3.56 -5.60 -13.84
N GLY A 51 4.75 -6.19 -13.98
CA GLY A 51 5.98 -5.46 -14.24
C GLY A 51 6.50 -4.64 -13.06
N GLY A 52 6.07 -4.94 -11.83
CA GLY A 52 6.63 -4.34 -10.62
C GLY A 52 8.12 -4.68 -10.47
N HIS A 53 8.99 -3.69 -10.41
CA HIS A 53 10.45 -3.88 -10.35
C HIS A 53 11.04 -3.53 -8.99
N GLY A 54 11.96 -4.35 -8.48
CA GLY A 54 12.61 -4.19 -7.18
C GLY A 54 11.92 -4.94 -6.05
N THR A 55 12.48 -4.87 -4.84
CA THR A 55 12.05 -5.69 -3.69
C THR A 55 11.71 -4.88 -2.44
N ARG A 56 11.74 -3.54 -2.54
CA ARG A 56 11.27 -2.61 -1.50
C ARG A 56 9.82 -2.26 -1.81
N ASP A 57 8.89 -3.04 -1.26
CA ASP A 57 7.49 -3.13 -1.66
C ASP A 57 7.35 -3.79 -3.04
N SER A 58 7.26 -3.02 -4.13
CA SER A 58 7.05 -3.49 -5.52
C SER A 58 5.93 -4.53 -5.69
N MET A 59 4.99 -4.54 -4.74
CA MET A 59 3.89 -5.49 -4.71
C MET A 59 2.76 -4.99 -5.62
N ALA A 60 2.00 -5.92 -6.18
CA ALA A 60 0.84 -5.58 -6.99
C ALA A 60 -0.16 -4.72 -6.20
N TYR A 61 -0.46 -5.13 -4.96
CA TYR A 61 -1.40 -4.45 -4.07
C TYR A 61 -0.79 -4.14 -2.71
N ASN A 62 -1.27 -3.08 -2.06
CA ASN A 62 -0.84 -2.69 -0.72
C ASN A 62 -2.03 -2.23 0.15
N ILE A 63 -2.16 -2.82 1.34
CA ILE A 63 -2.99 -2.27 2.43
C ILE A 63 -2.06 -1.47 3.32
N ASP A 64 -1.95 -0.18 3.01
CA ASP A 64 -1.12 0.78 3.75
C ASP A 64 -1.93 1.43 4.90
N GLY A 65 -1.40 2.47 5.55
CA GLY A 65 -1.98 3.11 6.73
C GLY A 65 -3.34 3.78 6.53
N GLY A 66 -4.24 3.57 7.49
CA GLY A 66 -5.54 4.26 7.59
C GLY A 66 -6.60 3.77 6.63
N ASN A 67 -6.46 2.55 6.11
CA ASN A 67 -7.39 1.98 5.14
C ASN A 67 -8.45 1.16 5.85
N ASN A 68 -9.74 1.51 5.72
CA ASN A 68 -10.80 0.78 6.43
C ASN A 68 -11.90 0.26 5.53
N GLY A 69 -12.17 -1.05 5.63
CA GLY A 69 -13.24 -1.67 4.86
C GLY A 69 -12.98 -1.73 3.35
N ASN A 70 -11.72 -1.60 2.91
CA ASN A 70 -11.38 -1.70 1.50
C ASN A 70 -11.46 -3.17 1.04
N VAL A 71 -11.82 -3.37 -0.23
CA VAL A 71 -12.01 -4.69 -0.82
C VAL A 71 -11.17 -4.81 -2.08
N TYR A 72 -10.28 -5.79 -2.11
CA TYR A 72 -9.56 -6.22 -3.31
C TYR A 72 -10.18 -7.53 -3.79
N GLN A 73 -10.89 -7.51 -4.93
CA GLN A 73 -11.56 -8.69 -5.48
C GLN A 73 -11.46 -8.84 -6.99
N TYR A 74 -11.38 -10.08 -7.49
CA TYR A 74 -11.38 -10.35 -8.93
C TYR A 74 -10.28 -9.63 -9.71
N ASN A 75 -9.14 -9.38 -9.06
CA ASN A 75 -7.98 -8.81 -9.73
C ASN A 75 -7.00 -9.92 -10.13
N TYR A 76 -6.26 -9.64 -11.21
CA TYR A 76 -5.17 -10.47 -11.70
C TYR A 76 -3.84 -9.77 -11.44
N SER A 77 -2.85 -10.49 -10.94
CA SER A 77 -1.48 -9.99 -10.87
C SER A 77 -0.51 -11.04 -11.34
N HIS A 78 0.54 -10.59 -12.01
CA HIS A 78 1.59 -11.49 -12.45
C HIS A 78 2.94 -10.83 -12.63
N ASP A 79 3.99 -11.62 -12.46
CA ASP A 79 5.39 -11.25 -12.73
C ASP A 79 5.86 -9.99 -11.98
N ASN A 80 5.27 -9.66 -10.82
CA ASN A 80 5.76 -8.58 -9.97
C ASN A 80 6.90 -9.10 -9.07
N GLU A 81 8.05 -8.40 -9.09
CA GLU A 81 9.25 -8.76 -8.31
C GLU A 81 9.11 -8.50 -6.81
N GLY A 82 8.10 -7.74 -6.41
CA GLY A 82 7.77 -7.49 -5.02
C GLY A 82 6.74 -8.45 -4.43
N GLY A 83 5.93 -9.13 -5.26
CA GLY A 83 4.89 -10.04 -4.78
C GLY A 83 3.47 -9.55 -5.05
N PHE A 84 2.50 -10.27 -4.51
CA PHE A 84 1.07 -10.01 -4.69
C PHE A 84 0.56 -8.92 -3.75
N LEU A 85 0.78 -9.06 -2.44
CA LEU A 85 0.14 -8.22 -1.43
C LEU A 85 1.09 -7.85 -0.31
N LEU A 86 1.24 -6.54 -0.09
CA LEU A 86 1.79 -6.00 1.13
C LEU A 86 0.66 -5.56 2.07
N ILE A 87 0.79 -5.89 3.34
CA ILE A 87 0.04 -5.26 4.43
C ILE A 87 1.08 -4.51 5.25
N CYS A 88 1.10 -3.18 5.11
CA CYS A 88 1.84 -2.38 6.06
C CYS A 88 1.23 -1.02 6.44
N ASN A 89 0.68 -0.96 7.66
CA ASN A 89 0.22 0.25 8.31
C ASN A 89 1.33 1.29 8.54
N GLY A 90 0.99 2.55 8.23
CA GLY A 90 1.71 3.74 8.69
C GLY A 90 1.82 3.84 10.22
N GLU A 91 2.90 4.48 10.68
CA GLU A 91 3.12 4.75 12.10
C GLU A 91 1.92 5.51 12.71
N GLY A 92 1.36 4.95 13.79
CA GLY A 92 0.20 5.52 14.46
C GLY A 92 -1.12 5.40 13.70
N MET A 93 -1.14 4.72 12.55
CA MET A 93 -2.33 4.48 11.75
C MET A 93 -2.75 3.02 11.83
N VAL A 94 -4.06 2.79 11.82
CA VAL A 94 -4.64 1.45 11.82
C VAL A 94 -5.43 1.29 10.54
N SER A 95 -5.23 0.15 9.88
CA SER A 95 -6.05 -0.29 8.77
C SER A 95 -6.85 -1.50 9.24
N ASP A 96 -8.18 -1.42 9.10
CA ASP A 96 -9.11 -2.36 9.71
C ASP A 96 -10.19 -2.84 8.72
N ARG A 97 -10.71 -4.06 8.94
CA ARG A 97 -11.80 -4.67 8.16
C ARG A 97 -11.58 -4.70 6.63
N ASN A 98 -10.33 -4.63 6.18
CA ASN A 98 -10.01 -4.81 4.76
C ASN A 98 -10.16 -6.28 4.36
N SER A 99 -10.53 -6.54 3.12
CA SER A 99 -10.66 -7.90 2.59
C SER A 99 -9.96 -8.05 1.25
N VAL A 100 -9.29 -9.18 1.09
CA VAL A 100 -8.64 -9.59 -0.16
C VAL A 100 -9.19 -10.97 -0.50
N ARG A 101 -9.94 -11.09 -1.60
CA ARG A 101 -10.70 -12.31 -1.93
C ARG A 101 -10.84 -12.49 -3.43
N TYR A 102 -10.88 -13.73 -3.90
CA TYR A 102 -11.12 -14.04 -5.32
C TYR A 102 -10.14 -13.38 -6.31
N ASN A 103 -8.89 -13.12 -5.88
CA ASN A 103 -7.84 -12.62 -6.76
C ASN A 103 -6.98 -13.80 -7.24
N VAL A 104 -6.36 -13.64 -8.40
CA VAL A 104 -5.41 -14.62 -8.97
C VAL A 104 -4.05 -13.95 -9.05
N SER A 105 -3.04 -14.56 -8.44
CA SER A 105 -1.64 -14.15 -8.53
C SER A 105 -0.84 -15.28 -9.18
N VAL A 106 -0.13 -14.96 -10.27
CA VAL A 106 0.65 -15.94 -11.05
C VAL A 106 2.07 -15.42 -11.21
N ASN A 107 3.06 -16.19 -10.78
CA ASN A 107 4.49 -15.81 -10.90
C ASN A 107 4.89 -14.51 -10.19
N ASP A 108 4.03 -13.91 -9.36
CA ASP A 108 4.48 -12.90 -8.42
C ASP A 108 5.47 -13.53 -7.45
N ARG A 109 6.58 -12.83 -7.21
CA ARG A 109 7.70 -13.35 -6.44
C ARG A 109 8.22 -12.27 -5.52
N ASN A 110 8.83 -12.68 -4.42
CA ASN A 110 9.71 -11.82 -3.66
C ASN A 110 10.87 -12.66 -3.14
N THR A 111 12.10 -12.23 -3.38
CA THR A 111 13.32 -12.94 -2.98
C THR A 111 14.08 -12.24 -1.86
N SER A 112 13.53 -11.16 -1.29
CA SER A 112 14.17 -10.38 -0.25
C SER A 112 13.48 -10.59 1.09
N ALA A 113 14.14 -11.26 2.03
CA ALA A 113 13.68 -11.33 3.41
C ALA A 113 13.57 -9.90 4.01
N PRO A 114 12.54 -9.59 4.82
CA PRO A 114 11.51 -10.49 5.37
C PRO A 114 10.27 -10.66 4.48
N TYR A 115 10.27 -10.19 3.24
CA TYR A 115 9.10 -10.21 2.37
C TYR A 115 8.91 -11.56 1.67
N GLY A 116 7.64 -11.95 1.49
CA GLY A 116 7.19 -13.04 0.62
C GLY A 116 6.15 -12.56 -0.40
N VAL A 117 5.51 -13.49 -1.11
CA VAL A 117 4.45 -13.16 -2.10
C VAL A 117 3.27 -12.45 -1.44
N ILE A 118 2.95 -12.80 -0.20
CA ILE A 118 2.11 -12.02 0.71
C ILE A 118 2.96 -11.67 1.92
N SER A 119 3.01 -10.39 2.25
CA SER A 119 3.86 -9.88 3.34
C SER A 119 3.06 -9.08 4.35
N VAL A 120 3.23 -9.41 5.63
CA VAL A 120 2.69 -8.66 6.78
C VAL A 120 3.87 -8.27 7.66
N VAL A 121 4.41 -7.07 7.43
CA VAL A 121 5.79 -6.77 7.87
C VAL A 121 5.97 -5.40 8.54
N CYS A 122 4.94 -4.80 9.14
CA CYS A 122 5.19 -3.60 9.93
C CYS A 122 5.74 -3.88 11.32
N GLY A 123 6.93 -3.35 11.57
CA GLY A 123 7.41 -2.97 12.90
C GLY A 123 7.75 -1.48 12.97
N PRO A 124 7.96 -0.92 14.18
CA PRO A 124 8.47 0.43 14.37
C PRO A 124 9.73 0.66 13.52
N GLY A 125 9.68 1.59 12.57
CA GLY A 125 10.81 1.92 11.69
C GLY A 125 10.87 1.22 10.34
N THR A 126 9.87 0.41 9.97
CA THR A 126 9.78 -0.17 8.61
C THR A 126 9.36 0.92 7.62
N PRO A 127 10.19 1.32 6.64
CA PRO A 127 9.75 2.26 5.62
C PRO A 127 8.82 1.54 4.63
N HIS A 128 7.75 2.22 4.19
CA HIS A 128 6.79 1.71 3.20
C HIS A 128 6.26 2.88 2.35
N ALA A 129 5.59 2.57 1.24
CA ALA A 129 5.19 3.53 0.21
C ALA A 129 4.51 4.79 0.78
N GLY A 130 3.50 4.61 1.64
CA GLY A 130 2.76 5.75 2.18
C GLY A 130 3.54 6.68 3.11
N ALA A 131 4.46 6.16 3.93
CA ALA A 131 5.32 6.99 4.77
C ALA A 131 6.25 7.90 3.93
N GLN A 132 6.65 7.46 2.73
CA GLN A 132 7.53 8.24 1.85
C GLN A 132 6.78 9.35 1.10
N GLN A 133 5.56 9.07 0.64
CA GLN A 133 4.73 10.06 -0.05
C GLN A 133 4.39 11.25 0.86
N HIS A 134 4.02 11.00 2.13
CA HIS A 134 3.70 12.08 3.07
C HIS A 134 4.90 12.93 3.47
N ARG A 135 6.10 12.35 3.61
CA ARG A 135 7.33 13.13 3.83
C ARG A 135 7.66 14.06 2.66
N ARG A 136 7.27 13.71 1.43
CA ARG A 136 7.47 14.57 0.24
C ARG A 136 6.41 15.67 0.11
N HIS A 137 5.19 15.43 0.60
CA HIS A 137 4.11 16.44 0.62
C HIS A 137 4.22 17.43 1.79
N GLN A 138 4.90 17.08 2.88
CA GLN A 138 5.29 18.03 3.93
C GLN A 138 6.54 18.83 3.49
N ARG A 139 6.35 19.93 2.75
CA ARG A 139 7.46 20.89 2.51
C ARG A 139 7.90 21.50 3.86
N PRO A 140 9.20 21.78 4.07
CA PRO A 140 9.64 22.52 5.25
C PRO A 140 9.23 23.99 5.06
N GLY A 141 8.15 24.40 5.71
CA GLY A 141 7.62 25.75 5.58
C GLY A 141 6.71 26.12 6.73
N HIS A 142 7.31 26.83 7.69
CA HIS A 142 6.72 27.65 8.76
C HIS A 142 5.62 27.07 9.66
N GLY A 143 5.92 27.10 10.96
CA GLY A 143 5.12 26.52 12.03
C GLY A 143 3.70 27.06 12.13
N HIS A 144 2.82 26.19 12.61
CA HIS A 144 2.00 26.41 13.80
C HIS A 144 1.56 25.03 14.31
N GLY A 145 1.62 24.86 15.63
CA GLY A 145 1.59 23.55 16.28
C GLY A 145 0.26 22.82 16.19
N GLN A 146 0.35 21.49 16.26
CA GLN A 146 -0.48 20.64 17.10
C GLN A 146 0.25 19.31 17.29
N GLN A 147 0.96 19.17 18.41
CA GLN A 147 1.36 17.87 18.91
C GLN A 147 0.08 17.15 19.36
N GLN A 148 -0.44 16.22 18.55
CA GLN A 148 -1.42 15.27 19.04
C GLN A 148 -0.71 14.30 19.98
N ARG A 149 -0.76 14.62 21.29
CA ARG A 149 -0.34 13.71 22.35
C ARG A 149 -1.20 12.44 22.27
N ALA A 150 -0.57 11.32 21.97
CA ALA A 150 -1.15 10.00 22.13
C ALA A 150 -1.65 9.84 23.57
N ARG A 151 -2.96 9.70 23.75
CA ARG A 151 -3.54 9.33 25.04
C ARG A 151 -3.25 7.84 25.24
N ARG A 152 -2.42 7.51 26.23
CA ARG A 152 -2.27 6.14 26.73
C ARG A 152 -3.61 5.68 27.30
N CYS A 153 -4.24 4.69 26.68
CA CYS A 153 -5.30 3.93 27.33
C CYS A 153 -4.66 3.09 28.45
N HIS A 154 -4.96 3.41 29.71
CA HIS A 154 -4.86 2.45 30.80
C HIS A 154 -6.08 1.53 30.70
N LEU A 155 -5.82 0.22 30.64
CA LEU A 155 -6.84 -0.81 30.85
C LEU A 155 -7.06 -0.98 32.37
N PRO A 156 -8.28 -1.34 32.81
CA PRO A 156 -8.59 -1.60 34.21
C PRO A 156 -7.91 -2.87 34.75
#